data_AF-A0A7Y0S0A9-F1
#
_entry.id   AF-A0A7Y0S0A9-F1
#
_cell.length_a   1.000
_cell.length_b   1.000
_cell.length_c   1.000
_cell.angle_alpha   90.00
_cell.angle_beta   90.00
_cell.angle_gamma   90.00
#
_symmetry.space_group_name_H-M   'P 1'
#
loop_
_entity.id
_entity.type
_entity.pdbx_description
1 polymer ?
#
loop_
_entity_poly.entity_id
_entity_poly.type
_entity_poly.pdbx_seq_one_letter_code
_entity_poly.pdbx_strand_id
1 'polypeptide(L)'
;SQKECSNEYPGLKYGVNLLLLDEMNLAHVELYFAEFLSKLEQRRGKKRGDTPCLDIKLGAKDGIYQLPLERNVLWAGTMNQDETTKSLSDKV
;
A
#
# COMPACT_ATOMS: atom_id res chain seq x y z
N SER A 1 -12.25 -5.34 -15.06
CA SER A 1 -12.83 -3.99 -14.92
C SER A 1 -13.72 -3.97 -13.68
N GLN A 2 -13.60 -2.95 -12.84
CA GLN A 2 -14.41 -2.85 -11.62
C GLN A 2 -15.87 -2.59 -12.00
N LYS A 3 -16.82 -3.29 -11.35
CA LYS A 3 -18.25 -3.03 -11.53
C LYS A 3 -18.67 -1.81 -10.70
N GLU A 4 -19.66 -1.07 -11.20
CA GLU A 4 -20.27 0.01 -10.44
C GLU A 4 -20.94 -0.50 -9.15
N CYS A 5 -21.08 0.39 -8.18
CA CYS A 5 -21.73 0.07 -6.90
C CYS A 5 -23.19 -0.36 -7.15
N SER A 6 -23.57 -1.51 -6.62
CA SER A 6 -24.92 -2.06 -6.73
C SER A 6 -25.33 -2.70 -5.40
N ASN A 7 -26.62 -3.00 -5.23
CA ASN A 7 -27.12 -3.65 -4.01
C ASN A 7 -26.46 -5.01 -3.73
N GLU A 8 -25.96 -5.70 -4.76
CA GLU A 8 -25.26 -6.98 -4.63
C GLU A 8 -23.73 -6.83 -4.52
N TYR A 9 -23.17 -5.69 -4.97
CA TYR A 9 -21.75 -5.40 -4.91
C TYR A 9 -21.52 -3.97 -4.45
N PRO A 10 -21.19 -3.75 -3.16
CA PRO A 10 -21.04 -2.42 -2.60
C PRO A 10 -19.82 -1.66 -3.14
N GLY A 11 -19.02 -2.25 -4.04
CA GLY A 11 -17.82 -1.62 -4.58
C GLY A 11 -16.65 -1.62 -3.59
N LEU A 12 -15.45 -1.34 -4.11
CA LEU A 12 -14.22 -1.35 -3.32
C LEU A 12 -14.24 -0.31 -2.18
N LYS A 13 -14.97 0.81 -2.33
CA LYS A 13 -15.03 1.87 -1.32
C LYS A 13 -15.66 1.41 0.01
N TYR A 14 -16.64 0.52 -0.05
CA TYR A 14 -17.41 0.10 1.11
C TYR A 14 -17.11 -1.34 1.56
N GLY A 15 -16.41 -2.13 0.71
CA GLY A 15 -15.90 -3.45 1.06
C GLY A 15 -14.52 -3.42 1.74
N VAL A 16 -14.15 -4.53 2.37
CA VAL A 16 -12.77 -4.81 2.80
C VAL A 16 -12.00 -5.32 1.58
N ASN A 17 -10.86 -4.71 1.29
CA ASN A 17 -10.01 -5.05 0.16
C ASN A 17 -8.67 -5.57 0.68
N LEU A 18 -8.16 -6.65 0.10
CA LEU A 18 -6.84 -7.18 0.39
C LEU A 18 -5.95 -6.98 -0.83
N LEU A 19 -4.87 -6.21 -0.68
CA LEU A 19 -3.78 -6.14 -1.64
C LEU A 19 -2.68 -7.10 -1.22
N LEU A 20 -2.44 -8.11 -2.06
CA LEU A 20 -1.35 -9.07 -1.95
C LEU A 20 -0.21 -8.62 -2.85
N LEU A 21 0.94 -8.34 -2.26
CA LEU A 21 2.17 -8.01 -2.97
C LEU A 21 3.10 -9.22 -2.89
N ASP A 22 3.36 -9.84 -4.03
CA ASP A 22 4.13 -11.08 -4.08
C ASP A 22 5.62 -10.81 -4.30
N GLU A 23 6.49 -11.62 -3.68
CA GLU A 23 7.96 -11.63 -3.87
C GLU A 23 8.65 -10.25 -3.76
N MET A 24 8.34 -9.51 -2.70
CA MET A 24 8.76 -8.11 -2.57
C MET A 24 10.27 -7.89 -2.43
N ASN A 25 11.04 -8.92 -2.06
CA ASN A 25 12.46 -8.77 -1.70
C ASN A 25 13.47 -9.13 -2.80
N LEU A 26 13.07 -9.12 -4.06
CA LEU A 26 14.02 -9.10 -5.19
C LEU A 26 14.95 -7.87 -5.13
N ALA A 27 14.48 -6.78 -4.54
CA ALA A 27 15.26 -5.59 -4.21
C ALA A 27 15.17 -5.29 -2.71
N HIS A 28 15.98 -4.34 -2.22
CA HIS A 28 15.88 -3.86 -0.83
C HIS A 28 14.51 -3.21 -0.60
N VAL A 29 13.55 -3.99 -0.10
CA VAL A 29 12.15 -3.57 0.08
C VAL A 29 12.03 -2.33 0.94
N GLU A 30 12.85 -2.22 1.97
CA GLU A 30 12.92 -1.01 2.80
C GLU A 30 13.19 0.26 2.00
N LEU A 31 14.06 0.22 0.99
CA LEU A 31 14.46 1.43 0.29
C LEU A 31 13.33 2.01 -0.56
N TYR A 32 12.60 1.15 -1.28
CA TYR A 32 11.51 1.60 -2.15
C TYR A 32 10.18 1.70 -1.41
N PHE A 33 10.02 0.99 -0.29
CA PHE A 33 8.77 0.91 0.47
C PHE A 33 8.79 1.77 1.75
N ALA A 34 9.92 2.38 2.12
CA ALA A 34 10.05 3.21 3.33
C ALA A 34 9.03 4.34 3.39
N GLU A 35 8.80 5.05 2.28
CA GLU A 35 7.81 6.14 2.25
C GLU A 35 6.41 5.61 2.56
N PHE A 36 6.08 4.45 2.00
CA PHE A 36 4.81 3.78 2.22
C PHE A 36 4.65 3.32 3.67
N LEU A 37 5.66 2.66 4.25
CA LEU A 37 5.68 2.24 5.65
C LEU A 37 5.53 3.44 6.60
N SER A 38 6.25 4.53 6.34
CA SER A 38 6.15 5.75 7.14
C SER A 38 4.72 6.32 7.15
N LYS A 39 4.03 6.32 6.01
CA LYS A 39 2.64 6.78 5.92
C LYS A 39 1.68 5.81 6.62
N LEU A 40 1.91 4.50 6.55
CA LEU A 40 1.13 3.50 7.29
C LEU A 40 1.31 3.64 8.80
N GLU A 41 2.51 3.93 9.28
CA GLU A 41 2.78 4.21 10.70
C GLU A 41 2.09 5.51 11.15
N GLN A 42 2.21 6.60 10.38
CA GLN A 42 1.50 7.85 10.64
C GLN A 42 -0.02 7.63 10.74
N ARG A 43 -0.57 6.76 9.86
CA ARG A 43 -1.98 6.39 9.90
C ARG A 43 -2.38 5.70 11.21
N ARG A 44 -1.50 4.93 11.86
CA ARG A 44 -1.80 4.29 13.16
C ARG A 44 -2.10 5.31 14.25
N GLY A 45 -1.45 6.48 14.23
CA GLY A 45 -1.65 7.55 15.20
C GLY A 45 -2.82 8.51 14.94
N LYS A 46 -3.49 8.41 13.78
CA LYS A 46 -4.53 9.37 13.34
C LYS A 46 -5.95 8.80 13.45
N LYS A 47 -6.95 9.65 13.70
CA LYS A 47 -8.38 9.27 13.77
C LYS A 47 -8.95 8.96 12.37
N ARG A 48 -10.09 8.26 12.30
CA ARG A 48 -10.85 8.08 11.04
C ARG A 48 -11.23 9.47 10.49
N GLY A 49 -10.79 9.79 9.27
CA GLY A 49 -11.04 11.07 8.59
C GLY A 49 -9.78 11.90 8.29
N ASP A 50 -8.65 11.62 8.94
CA ASP A 50 -7.35 12.22 8.63
C ASP A 50 -6.40 11.11 8.13
N THR A 51 -6.71 10.60 6.94
CA THR A 51 -5.93 9.53 6.30
C THR A 51 -4.76 10.13 5.54
N PRO A 52 -3.50 9.71 5.78
CA PRO A 52 -2.37 10.21 5.03
C PRO A 52 -2.44 9.77 3.55
N CYS A 53 -1.93 10.64 2.67
CA CYS A 53 -1.77 10.33 1.25
C CYS A 53 -0.32 9.96 0.94
N LEU A 54 -0.16 9.00 0.03
CA LEU A 54 1.09 8.68 -0.63
C LEU A 54 1.17 9.48 -1.95
N ASP A 55 2.29 10.16 -2.15
CA ASP A 55 2.51 10.96 -3.35
C ASP A 55 3.14 10.09 -4.44
N ILE A 56 2.36 9.73 -5.46
CA ILE A 56 2.81 8.90 -6.58
C ILE A 56 3.15 9.80 -7.77
N LYS A 57 4.40 9.74 -8.23
CA LYS A 57 4.84 10.47 -9.42
C LYS A 57 4.46 9.68 -10.67
N LEU A 58 3.38 10.08 -11.34
CA LEU A 58 2.92 9.46 -12.59
C LEU A 58 3.64 10.06 -13.82
N GLY A 59 4.97 10.01 -13.83
CA GLY A 59 5.78 10.44 -14.96
C GLY A 59 5.68 11.94 -15.30
N ALA A 60 6.14 12.33 -16.50
CA ALA A 60 6.45 13.72 -16.85
C ALA A 60 5.24 14.59 -17.24
N LYS A 61 4.04 14.02 -17.40
CA LYS A 61 2.86 14.75 -17.91
C LYS A 61 1.68 14.79 -16.95
N ASP A 62 1.56 13.78 -16.09
CA ASP A 62 0.54 13.71 -15.06
C ASP A 62 1.22 13.99 -13.73
N GLY A 63 0.79 15.05 -13.04
CA GLY A 63 1.41 15.53 -11.81
C GLY A 63 1.44 14.50 -10.67
N ILE A 64 1.72 14.98 -9.45
CA ILE A 64 1.72 14.11 -8.27
C ILE A 64 0.30 13.60 -8.02
N TYR A 65 0.12 12.28 -8.10
CA TYR A 65 -1.12 11.63 -7.74
C TYR A 65 -1.13 11.29 -6.26
N GLN A 66 -2.07 11.86 -5.52
CA GLN A 66 -2.20 11.62 -4.10
C GLN A 66 -3.10 10.40 -3.85
N LEU A 67 -2.51 9.29 -3.43
CA LEU A 67 -3.23 8.08 -3.08
C LEU A 67 -3.56 8.06 -1.58
N PRO A 68 -4.83 8.22 -1.16
CA PRO A 68 -5.20 8.13 0.25
C PRO A 68 -5.09 6.69 0.75
N LEU A 69 -4.40 6.49 1.88
CA LEU A 69 -4.21 5.16 2.50
C LEU A 69 -5.42 4.73 3.34
N GLU A 70 -6.56 4.54 2.68
CA GLU A 70 -7.83 4.24 3.33
C GLU A 70 -7.79 2.98 4.20
N ARG A 71 -8.59 2.98 5.28
CA ARG A 71 -8.61 1.89 6.28
C ARG A 71 -9.38 0.65 5.84
N ASN A 72 -10.05 0.69 4.69
CA ASN A 72 -10.72 -0.44 4.08
C ASN A 72 -9.79 -1.29 3.20
N VAL A 73 -8.49 -0.92 3.09
CA VAL A 73 -7.47 -1.69 2.38
C VAL A 73 -6.50 -2.31 3.39
N LEU A 74 -6.45 -3.63 3.39
CA LEU A 74 -5.44 -4.45 4.04
C LEU A 74 -4.30 -4.71 3.06
N TRP A 75 -3.08 -4.45 3.50
CA TRP A 75 -1.87 -4.64 2.71
C TRP A 75 -1.10 -5.83 3.28
N ALA A 76 -0.79 -6.81 2.44
CA ALA A 76 -0.01 -7.97 2.81
C ALA A 76 1.07 -8.19 1.74
N GLY A 77 2.32 -8.30 2.19
CA GLY A 77 3.46 -8.61 1.34
C GLY A 77 4.00 -9.99 1.66
N THR A 78 4.38 -10.75 0.63
CA THR A 78 5.15 -11.99 0.78
C THR A 78 6.62 -11.70 0.48
N MET A 79 7.47 -12.54 1.05
CA MET A 79 8.92 -12.44 0.93
C MET A 79 9.50 -13.84 0.84
N ASN A 80 10.41 -14.08 -0.10
CA ASN A 80 11.16 -15.32 -0.16
C ASN A 80 12.36 -15.21 0.80
N GLN A 81 12.72 -16.27 1.54
CA GLN A 81 13.88 -16.25 2.45
C GLN A 81 15.12 -16.94 1.85
N ASP A 82 15.15 -17.14 0.54
CA ASP A 82 16.25 -17.85 -0.14
C ASP A 82 17.50 -16.96 -0.29
N GLU A 83 18.68 -17.59 -0.36
CA GLU A 83 20.02 -16.94 -0.40
C GLU A 83 20.21 -15.88 -1.50
N THR A 84 19.38 -15.91 -2.55
CA THR A 84 19.43 -14.96 -3.67
C THR A 84 18.65 -13.66 -3.42
N THR A 85 17.99 -13.55 -2.28
CA THR A 85 17.09 -12.42 -1.96
C THR A 85 17.66 -11.53 -0.87
N LYS A 86 17.25 -10.26 -0.83
CA LYS A 86 17.74 -9.32 0.19
C LYS A 86 16.99 -9.57 1.50
N SER A 87 17.73 -9.77 2.58
CA SER A 87 17.16 -9.85 3.94
C SER A 87 16.64 -8.48 4.38
N LEU A 88 15.56 -8.49 5.17
CA LEU A 88 15.08 -7.34 5.90
C LEU A 88 16.05 -6.99 7.04
N SER A 89 16.16 -5.71 7.37
CA SER A 89 16.75 -5.18 8.58
C SER A 89 15.82 -5.44 9.77
N ASP A 90 16.38 -5.63 10.97
CA ASP A 90 15.64 -5.83 12.23
C ASP A 90 14.68 -4.67 12.62
N LYS A 91 14.67 -3.56 11.85
CA LYS A 91 13.83 -2.39 12.11
C LYS A 91 12.40 -2.49 11.56
N VAL A 92 12.08 -3.50 10.76
CA VAL A 92 10.82 -3.61 10.00
C VAL A 92 9.87 -4.62 10.62
#